data_AF-G7J6K0-F1
#
_entry.id   AF-G7J6K0-F1
#
_cell.length_a   1.000
_cell.length_b   1.000
_cell.length_c   1.000
_cell.angle_alpha   90.00
_cell.angle_beta   90.00
_cell.angle_gamma   90.00
#
_symmetry.space_group_name_H-M   'P 1'
#
loop_
_entity.id
_entity.type
_entity.pdbx_description
1 polymer ?
#
loop_
_entity_poly.entity_id
_entity_poly.type
_entity_poly.pdbx_seq_one_letter_code
_entity_poly.pdbx_strand_id
1 'polypeptide(L)'
;MAADCRATVHSYKYLLQNRIVNITGAVPCKKCKEKFQMSFHLREKVPEILKFVTENRNDMHDRAPTIWMKPTLPNCVHCNQQNSVKPVIADKKRSINWLFLLLGQMLGCCTRKQLKYFCKHTKNHESGAKNRVLYLTYLGLCKQLDHPRPFDTGPFDYDA
;
A
#
# COMPACT_ATOMS: atom_id res chain seq x y z
N MET A 1 -26.19 1.57 -1.35
CA MET A 1 -25.50 0.73 -2.34
C MET A 1 -23.99 0.91 -2.16
N ALA A 2 -23.30 -0.09 -1.61
CA ALA A 2 -21.85 -0.03 -1.49
C ALA A 2 -21.27 -0.20 -2.90
N ALA A 3 -20.70 0.87 -3.46
CA ALA A 3 -19.88 0.73 -4.66
C ALA A 3 -18.81 -0.34 -4.35
N ASP A 4 -18.75 -1.36 -5.21
CA ASP A 4 -17.85 -2.51 -5.11
C ASP A 4 -16.41 -2.07 -5.41
N CYS A 5 -15.87 -1.25 -4.51
CA CYS A 5 -14.63 -0.50 -4.59
C CYS A 5 -13.43 -1.41 -4.30
N ARG A 6 -13.26 -2.43 -5.15
CA ARG A 6 -12.19 -3.42 -5.04
C ARG A 6 -10.84 -2.78 -5.30
N ALA A 7 -9.85 -3.08 -4.45
CA ALA A 7 -8.49 -2.59 -4.62
C ALA A 7 -8.40 -1.05 -4.70
N THR A 8 -9.28 -0.36 -3.97
CA THR A 8 -9.25 1.10 -3.86
C THR A 8 -9.01 1.53 -2.43
N VAL A 9 -8.21 2.58 -2.27
CA VAL A 9 -8.00 3.31 -1.02
C VAL A 9 -8.62 4.70 -1.16
N HIS A 10 -8.95 5.33 -0.04
CA HIS A 10 -9.37 6.73 -0.03
C HIS A 10 -8.17 7.65 -0.15
N SER A 11 -8.38 8.86 -0.69
CA SER A 11 -7.34 9.88 -0.78
C SER A 11 -6.82 10.30 0.60
N TYR A 12 -5.58 10.79 0.65
CA TYR A 12 -4.97 11.27 1.89
C TYR A 12 -5.80 12.39 2.53
N LYS A 13 -6.31 13.32 1.71
CA LYS A 13 -7.23 14.39 2.13
C LYS A 13 -8.49 13.83 2.79
N TYR A 14 -9.16 12.87 2.15
CA TYR A 14 -10.36 12.23 2.69
C TYR A 14 -10.06 11.57 4.04
N LEU A 15 -8.98 10.79 4.14
CA LEU A 15 -8.61 10.08 5.37
C LEU A 15 -8.44 11.06 6.54
N LEU A 16 -7.72 12.17 6.32
CA LEU A 16 -7.51 13.19 7.34
C LEU A 16 -8.80 13.93 7.72
N GLN A 17 -9.63 14.30 6.74
CA GLN A 17 -10.92 14.98 6.98
C GLN A 17 -11.87 14.11 7.82
N ASN A 18 -11.82 12.79 7.64
CA ASN A 18 -12.60 11.82 8.41
C ASN A 18 -11.89 11.36 9.69
N ARG A 19 -10.83 12.06 10.14
CA ARG A 19 -10.06 11.76 11.35
C ARG A 19 -9.45 10.35 11.38
N ILE A 20 -9.28 9.72 10.22
CA ILE A 20 -8.55 8.48 10.07
C ILE A 20 -7.07 8.85 9.97
N VAL A 21 -6.37 8.81 11.10
CA VAL A 21 -4.95 9.21 11.20
C VAL A 21 -3.99 8.02 11.30
N ASN A 22 -4.49 6.86 11.70
CA ASN A 22 -3.72 5.63 11.85
C ASN A 22 -4.34 4.49 11.05
N ILE A 23 -3.50 3.71 10.39
CA ILE A 23 -3.90 2.48 9.70
C ILE A 23 -3.26 1.31 10.40
N THR A 24 -4.08 0.35 10.84
CA THR A 24 -3.64 -0.82 11.58
C THR A 24 -3.64 -2.08 10.72
N GLY A 25 -2.78 -3.03 11.08
CA GLY A 25 -2.71 -4.33 10.45
C GLY A 25 -2.13 -5.38 11.38
N ALA A 26 -2.63 -6.61 11.27
CA ALA A 26 -2.13 -7.75 12.03
C ALA A 26 -0.79 -8.22 11.47
N VAL A 27 0.15 -8.51 12.37
CA VAL A 27 1.50 -8.93 12.03
C VAL A 27 1.98 -10.06 12.95
N PRO A 28 2.25 -11.28 12.43
CA PRO A 28 2.98 -12.30 13.16
C PRO A 28 4.50 -12.10 13.09
N CYS A 29 5.17 -12.36 14.21
CA CYS A 29 6.61 -12.58 14.23
C CYS A 29 6.93 -13.98 13.71
N LYS A 30 7.80 -14.08 12.70
CA LYS A 30 8.22 -15.37 12.13
C LYS A 30 9.08 -16.21 13.10
N LYS A 31 9.65 -15.58 14.15
CA LYS A 31 10.52 -16.21 15.14
C LYS A 31 9.77 -16.69 16.38
N CYS A 32 9.25 -15.78 17.20
CA CYS A 32 8.54 -16.13 18.43
C CYS A 32 7.06 -16.48 18.21
N LYS A 33 6.54 -16.36 16.99
CA LYS A 33 5.15 -16.67 16.59
C LYS A 33 4.07 -15.75 17.14
N GLU A 34 4.45 -14.77 17.96
CA GLU A 34 3.47 -13.82 18.51
C GLU A 34 2.84 -12.95 17.43
N LYS A 35 1.52 -12.82 17.56
CA LYS A 35 0.66 -12.03 16.69
C LYS A 35 0.26 -10.77 17.44
N PHE A 36 0.50 -9.63 16.82
CA PHE A 36 0.13 -8.34 17.38
C PHE A 36 -0.37 -7.42 16.26
N GLN A 37 -0.91 -6.26 16.65
CA GLN A 37 -1.26 -5.22 15.70
C GLN A 37 -0.14 -4.19 15.62
N MET A 38 0.12 -3.71 14.41
CA MET A 38 0.98 -2.57 14.16
C MET A 38 0.15 -1.45 13.53
N SER A 39 0.47 -0.21 13.87
CA SER A 39 -0.17 0.99 13.34
C SER A 39 0.84 1.87 12.62
N PHE A 40 0.42 2.46 11.50
CA PHE A 40 1.17 3.50 10.82
C PHE A 40 0.42 4.81 10.83
N HIS A 41 1.11 5.88 11.21
CA HIS A 41 0.57 7.23 11.21
C HIS A 41 0.66 7.83 9.81
N LEU A 42 -0.49 8.26 9.27
CA LEU A 42 -0.60 8.72 7.87
C LEU A 42 0.24 9.96 7.59
N ARG A 43 0.31 10.89 8.55
CA ARG A 43 1.02 12.17 8.38
C ARG A 43 2.53 11.99 8.22
N GLU A 44 3.06 10.89 8.72
CA GLU A 44 4.47 10.55 8.59
C GLU A 44 4.72 9.70 7.34
N LYS A 45 3.94 8.63 7.18
CA LYS A 45 4.21 7.61 6.16
C LYS A 45 3.79 8.00 4.75
N VAL A 46 2.70 8.76 4.58
CA VAL A 46 2.26 9.15 3.23
C VAL A 46 3.29 10.07 2.56
N PRO A 47 3.77 11.17 3.18
CA PRO A 47 4.79 12.01 2.57
C PRO A 47 6.11 11.28 2.31
N GLU A 48 6.56 10.42 3.25
CA GLU A 48 7.76 9.59 3.10
C GLU A 48 7.73 8.77 1.81
N ILE A 49 6.61 8.08 1.57
CA ILE A 49 6.45 7.19 0.41
C ILE A 49 6.30 7.98 -0.88
N LEU A 50 5.47 9.02 -0.90
CA LEU A 50 5.27 9.84 -2.09
C LEU A 50 6.59 10.51 -2.52
N LYS A 51 7.36 11.01 -1.56
CA LYS A 51 8.70 11.57 -1.82
C LYS A 51 9.62 10.52 -2.43
N PHE A 52 9.74 9.35 -1.81
CA PHE A 52 10.58 8.26 -2.32
C PHE A 52 10.20 7.86 -3.76
N VAL A 53 8.91 7.71 -4.03
CA VAL A 53 8.41 7.34 -5.37
C VAL A 53 8.76 8.42 -6.38
N THR A 54 8.52 9.70 -6.08
CA THR A 54 8.81 10.82 -6.97
C THR A 54 10.29 10.93 -7.29
N GLU A 55 11.16 10.81 -6.28
CA GLU A 55 12.61 10.96 -6.43
C GLU A 55 13.25 9.80 -7.22
N ASN A 56 12.73 8.59 -7.08
CA ASN A 56 13.34 7.39 -7.67
C ASN A 56 12.64 6.89 -8.95
N ARG A 57 11.54 7.55 -9.38
CA ARG A 57 10.70 7.07 -10.48
C ARG A 57 11.47 6.86 -11.78
N ASN A 58 12.36 7.80 -12.12
CA ASN A 58 13.09 7.80 -13.39
C ASN A 58 14.09 6.64 -13.46
N ASP A 59 14.67 6.24 -12.32
CA ASP A 59 15.68 5.18 -12.24
C ASP A 59 15.06 3.76 -12.18
N MET A 60 13.77 3.67 -11.88
CA MET A 60 13.09 2.37 -11.73
C MET A 60 12.78 1.69 -13.07
N HIS A 61 12.77 2.41 -14.20
CA HIS A 61 12.50 1.87 -15.55
C HIS A 61 11.31 0.89 -15.59
N ASP A 62 10.18 1.29 -15.00
CA ASP A 62 8.96 0.50 -14.86
C ASP A 62 9.07 -0.81 -14.06
N ARG A 63 10.08 -0.91 -13.19
CA ARG A 63 10.36 -2.10 -12.38
C ARG A 63 10.58 -1.73 -10.93
N ALA A 64 10.00 -2.53 -10.04
CA ALA A 64 10.20 -2.33 -8.62
C ALA A 64 11.68 -2.52 -8.26
N PRO A 65 12.29 -1.59 -7.51
CA PRO A 65 13.66 -1.73 -7.05
C PRO A 65 13.78 -2.91 -6.09
N THR A 66 15.02 -3.36 -5.86
CA THR A 66 15.33 -4.50 -4.99
C THR A 66 14.74 -4.33 -3.59
N ILE A 67 14.73 -3.11 -3.06
CA ILE A 67 14.21 -2.80 -1.71
C ILE A 67 12.71 -3.11 -1.61
N TRP A 68 11.93 -2.88 -2.67
CA TRP A 68 10.50 -3.23 -2.68
C TRP A 68 10.28 -4.72 -2.91
N MET A 69 11.13 -5.36 -3.70
CA MET A 69 11.06 -6.80 -3.95
C MET A 69 11.42 -7.62 -2.70
N LYS A 70 12.34 -7.11 -1.88
CA LYS A 70 12.83 -7.70 -0.63
C LYS A 70 12.68 -6.65 0.50
N PRO A 71 11.44 -6.38 0.95
CA PRO A 71 11.20 -5.32 1.93
C PRO A 71 11.90 -5.64 3.25
N THR A 72 12.54 -4.62 3.83
CA THR A 72 13.03 -4.67 5.20
C THR A 72 11.84 -4.69 6.13
N LEU A 73 11.64 -5.81 6.82
CA LEU A 73 10.52 -5.97 7.74
C LEU A 73 10.81 -5.30 9.09
N PRO A 74 9.77 -4.91 9.84
CA PRO A 74 9.93 -4.42 11.19
C PRO A 74 10.55 -5.45 12.15
N ASN A 75 11.12 -4.94 13.22
CA ASN A 75 11.60 -5.74 14.35
C ASN A 75 10.40 -6.19 15.20
N CYS A 76 10.51 -7.35 15.83
CA CYS A 76 9.45 -7.82 16.73
C CYS A 76 9.53 -7.11 18.07
N VAL A 77 8.41 -6.53 18.53
CA VAL A 77 8.33 -5.87 19.84
C VAL A 77 8.40 -6.84 21.03
N HIS A 78 8.17 -8.14 20.81
CA HIS A 78 8.15 -9.15 21.87
C HIS A 78 9.49 -9.87 22.05
N CYS A 79 10.21 -10.16 20.96
CA CYS A 79 11.51 -10.86 21.03
C CYS A 79 12.69 -10.06 20.50
N ASN A 80 12.47 -8.80 20.10
CA ASN A 80 13.48 -7.87 19.55
C ASN A 80 14.23 -8.36 18.30
N GLN A 81 13.84 -9.51 17.72
CA GLN A 81 14.50 -9.98 16.52
C GLN A 81 14.23 -9.02 15.36
N GLN A 82 15.32 -8.65 14.69
CA GLN A 82 15.29 -7.83 13.49
C GLN A 82 14.61 -8.51 12.29
N ASN A 83 13.97 -7.70 11.44
CA ASN A 83 13.42 -8.14 10.14
C ASN A 83 12.54 -9.41 10.25
N SER A 84 11.72 -9.49 11.29
CA SER A 84 11.05 -10.74 11.68
C SER A 84 9.53 -10.69 11.55
N VAL A 85 8.95 -9.50 11.39
CA VAL A 85 7.51 -9.27 11.44
C VAL A 85 6.93 -9.19 10.03
N LYS A 86 6.04 -10.12 9.66
CA LYS A 86 5.39 -10.10 8.33
C LYS A 86 3.94 -9.64 8.44
N PRO A 87 3.38 -8.98 7.41
CA PRO A 87 1.96 -8.66 7.41
C PRO A 87 1.12 -9.92 7.19
N VAL A 88 -0.03 -9.99 7.86
CA VAL A 88 -1.10 -10.91 7.47
C VAL A 88 -1.75 -10.35 6.19
N ILE A 89 -1.65 -11.09 5.10
CA ILE A 89 -2.29 -10.72 3.83
C ILE A 89 -3.52 -11.61 3.65
N ALA A 90 -4.69 -10.99 3.53
CA ALA A 90 -5.95 -11.72 3.39
C ALA A 90 -5.97 -12.64 2.15
N ASP A 91 -6.49 -13.86 2.31
CA ASP A 91 -6.69 -14.80 1.22
C ASP A 91 -7.71 -14.28 0.20
N LYS A 92 -8.79 -13.67 0.73
CA LYS A 92 -9.77 -12.94 -0.09
C LYS A 92 -9.12 -11.64 -0.55
N LYS A 93 -8.77 -11.57 -1.83
CA LYS A 93 -8.05 -10.43 -2.44
C LYS A 93 -8.76 -9.07 -2.27
N ARG A 94 -10.10 -9.08 -2.19
CA ARG A 94 -10.92 -7.89 -1.90
C ARG A 94 -10.74 -7.33 -0.48
N SER A 95 -10.27 -8.16 0.44
CA SER A 95 -10.07 -7.83 1.87
C SER A 95 -8.61 -7.52 2.19
N ILE A 96 -7.74 -7.44 1.19
CA ILE A 96 -6.33 -7.04 1.39
C ILE A 96 -6.31 -5.58 1.84
N ASN A 97 -5.66 -5.32 2.97
CA ASN A 97 -5.42 -3.96 3.45
C ASN A 97 -4.26 -3.32 2.68
N TRP A 98 -4.57 -2.85 1.47
CA TRP A 98 -3.58 -2.27 0.56
C TRP A 98 -2.86 -1.06 1.14
N LEU A 99 -3.59 -0.22 1.89
CA LEU A 99 -3.03 0.98 2.50
C LEU A 99 -2.01 0.62 3.58
N PHE A 100 -2.33 -0.33 4.48
CA PHE A 100 -1.36 -0.80 5.48
C PHE A 100 -0.08 -1.36 4.84
N LEU A 101 -0.23 -2.16 3.78
CA LEU A 101 0.91 -2.72 3.07
C LEU A 101 1.75 -1.66 2.38
N LEU A 102 1.14 -0.62 1.81
CA LEU A 102 1.86 0.52 1.23
C LEU A 102 2.63 1.27 2.33
N LEU A 103 1.96 1.67 3.41
CA LEU A 103 2.54 2.48 4.48
C LEU A 103 3.74 1.82 5.18
N GLY A 104 3.71 0.49 5.31
CA GLY A 104 4.85 -0.26 5.81
C GLY A 104 5.87 -0.68 4.75
N GLN A 105 5.68 -0.28 3.50
CA GLN A 105 6.48 -0.71 2.35
C GLN A 105 6.57 -2.25 2.20
N MET A 106 5.50 -2.97 2.56
CA MET A 106 5.43 -4.44 2.59
C MET A 106 4.72 -5.05 1.39
N LEU A 107 4.41 -4.29 0.34
CA LEU A 107 3.74 -4.81 -0.87
C LEU A 107 4.55 -5.93 -1.54
N GLY A 108 5.88 -5.95 -1.37
CA GLY A 108 6.75 -7.05 -1.82
C GLY A 108 6.42 -8.42 -1.21
N CYS A 109 5.76 -8.45 -0.05
CA CYS A 109 5.27 -9.67 0.59
C CYS A 109 4.07 -10.28 -0.15
N CYS A 110 3.37 -9.52 -1.00
CA CYS A 110 2.26 -10.04 -1.79
C CYS A 110 2.73 -11.07 -2.81
N THR A 111 1.86 -12.03 -3.08
CA THR A 111 2.02 -12.96 -4.21
C THR A 111 1.76 -12.23 -5.53
N ARG A 112 2.31 -12.75 -6.63
CA ARG A 112 2.03 -12.22 -7.99
C ARG A 112 0.52 -12.22 -8.30
N LYS A 113 -0.24 -13.20 -7.81
CA LYS A 113 -1.69 -13.32 -8.02
C LYS A 113 -2.49 -12.23 -7.28
N GLN A 114 -2.01 -11.75 -6.14
CA GLN A 114 -2.61 -10.65 -5.37
C GLN A 114 -2.29 -9.31 -6.05
N LEU A 115 -1.03 -9.09 -6.43
CA LEU A 115 -0.62 -7.87 -7.15
C LEU A 115 -1.36 -7.72 -8.48
N LYS A 116 -1.49 -8.80 -9.27
CA LYS A 116 -2.28 -8.78 -10.51
C LYS A 116 -3.75 -8.40 -10.28
N TYR A 117 -4.33 -8.84 -9.17
CA TYR A 117 -5.70 -8.47 -8.83
C TYR A 117 -5.84 -6.97 -8.58
N PHE A 118 -4.87 -6.34 -7.91
CA PHE A 118 -4.84 -4.89 -7.78
C PHE A 118 -4.77 -4.21 -9.14
N CYS A 119 -3.83 -4.62 -10.01
CA CYS A 119 -3.68 -4.03 -11.35
C CYS A 119 -4.95 -4.16 -12.19
N LYS A 120 -5.62 -5.34 -12.15
CA LYS A 120 -6.90 -5.58 -12.82
C LYS A 120 -7.97 -4.54 -12.47
N HIS A 121 -8.11 -4.28 -11.17
CA HIS A 121 -9.16 -3.40 -10.67
C HIS A 121 -8.78 -1.91 -10.70
N THR A 122 -7.53 -1.60 -11.01
CA THR A 122 -7.04 -0.22 -11.18
C THR A 122 -6.74 0.13 -12.64
N LYS A 123 -7.17 -0.71 -13.58
CA LYS A 123 -6.95 -0.57 -15.03
C LYS A 123 -5.46 -0.44 -15.40
N ASN A 124 -4.58 -1.05 -14.61
CA ASN A 124 -3.16 -1.17 -14.89
C ASN A 124 -2.87 -2.47 -15.63
N HIS A 125 -1.82 -2.48 -16.45
CA HIS A 125 -1.42 -3.66 -17.21
C HIS A 125 -1.07 -4.84 -16.29
N GLU A 126 -1.82 -5.94 -16.41
CA GLU A 126 -1.71 -7.11 -15.53
C GLU A 126 -0.60 -8.10 -15.94
N SER A 127 -0.08 -7.96 -17.17
CA SER A 127 0.94 -8.87 -17.70
C SER A 127 2.35 -8.30 -17.43
N GLY A 128 3.22 -9.16 -16.91
CA GLY A 128 4.53 -8.75 -16.43
C GLY A 128 5.08 -9.62 -15.32
N ALA A 129 6.41 -9.59 -15.16
CA ALA A 129 7.10 -10.20 -14.03
C ALA A 129 6.69 -9.53 -12.70
N LYS A 130 6.97 -10.18 -11.57
CA LYS A 130 6.53 -9.71 -10.24
C LYS A 130 6.98 -8.26 -9.97
N ASN A 131 8.20 -7.88 -10.34
CA ASN A 131 8.73 -6.53 -10.16
C ASN A 131 7.95 -5.46 -10.94
N ARG A 132 7.51 -5.74 -12.18
CA ARG A 132 6.70 -4.80 -12.97
C ARG A 132 5.32 -4.60 -12.35
N VAL A 133 4.65 -5.70 -11.98
CA VAL A 133 3.31 -5.61 -11.36
C VAL A 133 3.37 -4.97 -9.97
N LEU A 134 4.44 -5.23 -9.20
CA LEU A 134 4.68 -4.58 -7.92
C LEU A 134 4.86 -3.06 -8.07
N TYR A 135 5.68 -2.63 -9.04
CA TYR A 135 5.86 -1.21 -9.35
C TYR A 135 4.54 -0.51 -9.70
N LEU A 136 3.76 -1.10 -10.61
CA LEU A 136 2.43 -0.58 -10.97
C LEU A 136 1.47 -0.52 -9.77
N THR A 137 1.59 -1.47 -8.83
CA THR A 137 0.78 -1.46 -7.61
C THR A 137 1.15 -0.29 -6.70
N TYR A 138 2.46 -0.04 -6.49
CA TYR A 138 2.93 1.14 -5.74
C TYR A 138 2.43 2.45 -6.36
N LEU A 139 2.64 2.63 -7.67
CA LEU A 139 2.20 3.85 -8.36
C LEU A 139 0.68 4.02 -8.33
N GLY A 140 -0.06 2.93 -8.56
CA GLY A 140 -1.52 2.95 -8.53
C GLY A 140 -2.07 3.36 -7.16
N LEU A 141 -1.46 2.89 -6.07
CA LEU A 141 -1.86 3.30 -4.72
C LEU A 141 -1.45 4.74 -4.41
N CYS A 142 -0.25 5.18 -4.81
CA CYS A 142 0.18 6.57 -4.63
C CYS A 142 -0.76 7.54 -5.37
N LYS A 143 -1.15 7.20 -6.60
CA LYS A 143 -2.12 7.99 -7.37
C LYS A 143 -3.47 8.11 -6.65
N GLN A 144 -3.96 7.02 -6.06
CA GLN A 144 -5.21 7.04 -5.29
C GLN A 144 -5.12 7.87 -3.99
N LEU A 145 -3.94 7.95 -3.38
CA LEU A 145 -3.72 8.79 -2.19
C LEU A 145 -3.64 10.28 -2.55
N ASP A 146 -3.04 10.61 -3.69
CA ASP A 146 -2.79 11.98 -4.14
C ASP A 146 -4.05 12.64 -4.73
N HIS A 147 -4.87 11.88 -5.47
CA HIS A 147 -6.04 12.41 -6.15
C HIS A 147 -7.34 12.09 -5.38
N PRO A 148 -8.13 13.09 -4.95
CA PRO A 148 -9.50 12.85 -4.49
C PRO A 148 -10.31 12.23 -5.63
N ARG A 149 -11.08 11.17 -5.34
CA ARG A 149 -11.97 10.58 -6.36
C ARG A 149 -13.14 11.52 -6.66
N PRO A 150 -13.84 11.37 -7.80
CA PRO A 150 -15.08 12.11 -8.11
C PRO A 150 -16.21 11.94 -7.08
N PHE A 151 -16.09 10.96 -6.17
CA PHE A 151 -17.01 10.74 -5.06
C PHE A 151 -16.51 11.37 -3.75
N ASP A 152 -15.26 11.83 -3.70
CA ASP A 152 -14.66 12.60 -2.61
C ASP A 152 -14.89 14.11 -2.80
N THR A 153 -15.69 14.48 -3.80
CA THR A 153 -15.81 15.83 -4.31
C THR A 153 -17.27 16.29 -4.29
N GLY A 154 -17.63 17.11 -3.28
CA GLY A 154 -18.64 18.18 -3.49
C GLY A 154 -18.23 19.08 -4.65
N PRO A 155 -19.11 19.94 -5.18
CA PRO A 155 -19.04 20.44 -6.57
C PRO A 155 -17.66 21.04 -6.90
N PHE A 156 -17.04 20.52 -7.94
CA PHE A 156 -15.80 21.05 -8.51
C PHE A 156 -16.15 21.98 -9.66
N ASP A 157 -15.97 23.26 -9.42
CA ASP A 157 -15.54 24.17 -10.47
C ASP A 157 -14.04 23.93 -10.71
N TYR A 158 -13.70 23.59 -11.94
CA TYR A 158 -12.34 23.68 -12.46
C TYR A 158 -12.37 24.74 -13.55
N ASP A 159 -11.87 25.93 -13.25
CA ASP A 159 -11.42 26.88 -14.25
C ASP A 159 -9.89 26.89 -14.31
N ALA A 160 -9.42 26.81 -15.56
CA ALA A 160 -8.09 27.09 -16.14
C ALA A 160 -6.88 26.24 -15.71
#